data_AF-A0A0J8B4V0-F1
#
_entry.id   AF-A0A0J8B4V0-F1
#
_cell.length_a   1.000
_cell.length_b   1.000
_cell.length_c   1.000
_cell.angle_alpha   90.00
_cell.angle_beta   90.00
_cell.angle_gamma   90.00
#
_symmetry.space_group_name_H-M   'P 1'
#
loop_
_entity.id
_entity.type
_entity.pdbx_description
1 polymer ?
#
loop_
_entity_poly.entity_id
_entity_poly.type
_entity_poly.pdbx_seq_one_letter_code
_entity_poly.pdbx_strand_id
1 'polypeptide(L)'
;MMFLWNPMTNERKEITLPKEPGHTYVKFKLCWFGSVPSIDDYKIVLVYIAYNYPSERRFVVYSLKDRTWRQMHDTIGDELIFGSSINLVFKNEALHCLVSHETICKFDLVRETFEVFPLSIPGFSQGSHSKMLGVLGEDRSLYVMFSQSSVNWLWEVWLQKEHNKWDSWRRLYNTSMELSEEFVLYCSKFLGFTYGGILCVQLMNELWLIDPTLDPPLYAVVKNPSYAKVFEVFDYVESLISPVSILPQVNQSCKSE
;
A
#
# COMPACT_ATOMS: atom_id res chain seq x y z
N MET A 1 -9.20 -18.98 2.22
CA MET A 1 -8.04 -19.53 2.95
C MET A 1 -6.84 -18.63 2.65
N MET A 2 -5.95 -18.42 3.62
CA MET A 2 -4.75 -17.58 3.47
C MET A 2 -3.52 -18.35 3.95
N PHE A 3 -2.38 -18.17 3.27
CA PHE A 3 -1.13 -18.80 3.65
C PHE A 3 -0.08 -17.75 3.96
N LEU A 4 0.57 -17.93 5.10
CA LEU A 4 1.85 -17.31 5.40
C LEU A 4 2.94 -18.22 4.84
N TRP A 5 3.87 -17.65 4.08
CA TRP A 5 4.94 -18.42 3.45
C TRP A 5 6.29 -17.71 3.64
N ASN A 6 7.26 -18.45 4.15
CA ASN A 6 8.66 -18.04 4.14
C ASN A 6 9.33 -18.68 2.91
N PRO A 7 9.66 -17.90 1.87
CA PRO A 7 10.25 -18.43 0.66
C PRO A 7 11.68 -18.96 0.86
N MET A 8 12.40 -18.46 1.86
CA MET A 8 13.78 -18.89 2.12
C MET A 8 13.85 -20.25 2.79
N THR A 9 12.92 -20.54 3.71
CA THR A 9 12.86 -21.83 4.42
C THR A 9 11.87 -22.81 3.79
N ASN A 10 11.06 -22.34 2.83
CA ASN A 10 9.90 -23.04 2.27
C ASN A 10 8.84 -23.44 3.32
N GLU A 11 8.91 -22.86 4.52
CA GLU A 11 7.90 -23.06 5.55
C GLU A 11 6.62 -22.32 5.19
N ARG A 12 5.48 -22.98 5.34
CA ARG A 12 4.17 -22.37 5.14
C ARG A 12 3.25 -22.68 6.29
N LYS A 13 2.36 -21.74 6.58
CA LYS A 13 1.30 -21.94 7.55
C LYS A 13 -0.02 -21.39 7.03
N GLU A 14 -1.06 -22.18 7.23
CA GLU A 14 -2.41 -21.74 6.96
C GLU A 14 -2.92 -20.82 8.08
N ILE A 15 -3.50 -19.69 7.69
CA ILE A 15 -4.23 -18.79 8.58
C ILE A 15 -5.69 -18.85 8.15
N THR A 16 -6.54 -19.26 9.10
CA THR A 16 -7.99 -19.25 8.90
C THR A 16 -8.46 -17.81 8.82
N LEU A 17 -9.15 -17.46 7.74
CA LEU A 17 -9.78 -16.16 7.59
C LEU A 17 -10.88 -15.99 8.65
N PRO A 18 -11.20 -14.74 9.07
CA PRO A 18 -12.32 -14.50 9.96
C PRO A 18 -13.58 -15.15 9.37
N LYS A 19 -14.19 -16.06 10.15
CA LYS A 19 -15.43 -16.74 9.77
C LYS A 19 -16.58 -15.83 10.12
N GLU A 20 -17.43 -15.51 9.15
CA GLU A 20 -18.66 -14.80 9.42
C GLU A 20 -19.88 -15.67 9.12
N PRO A 21 -20.77 -15.89 10.10
CA PRO A 21 -22.02 -16.56 9.84
C PRO A 21 -22.86 -15.75 8.85
N GLY A 22 -23.48 -16.42 7.88
CA GLY A 22 -24.48 -15.82 6.99
C GLY A 22 -23.94 -14.97 5.84
N HIS A 23 -22.64 -14.93 5.58
CA HIS A 23 -22.07 -14.20 4.44
C HIS A 23 -21.83 -15.13 3.26
N THR A 24 -22.38 -14.78 2.10
CA THR A 24 -22.29 -15.60 0.88
C THR A 24 -20.99 -15.36 0.10
N TYR A 25 -20.46 -14.14 0.19
CA TYR A 25 -19.29 -13.72 -0.58
C TYR A 25 -18.52 -12.60 0.12
N VAL A 26 -17.19 -12.69 0.09
CA VAL A 26 -16.26 -11.69 0.62
C VAL A 26 -15.31 -11.25 -0.49
N LYS A 27 -15.20 -9.94 -0.73
CA LYS A 27 -14.19 -9.37 -1.63
C LYS A 27 -13.12 -8.64 -0.85
N PHE A 28 -11.90 -9.15 -0.91
CA PHE A 28 -10.74 -8.45 -0.39
C PHE A 28 -10.45 -7.21 -1.22
N LYS A 29 -10.28 -6.09 -0.52
CA LYS A 29 -9.87 -4.81 -1.09
C LYS A 29 -8.40 -4.56 -0.82
N LEU A 30 -7.93 -4.95 0.37
CA LEU A 30 -6.57 -4.76 0.81
C LEU A 30 -6.09 -5.94 1.65
N CYS A 31 -4.80 -6.23 1.51
CA CYS A 31 -4.07 -7.13 2.36
C CYS A 31 -2.68 -6.52 2.58
N TRP A 32 -2.29 -6.37 3.84
CA TRP A 32 -0.94 -6.02 4.23
C TRP A 32 -0.43 -7.04 5.24
N PHE A 33 0.85 -7.38 5.15
CA PHE A 33 1.54 -8.24 6.08
C PHE A 33 2.93 -7.68 6.37
N GLY A 34 3.33 -7.65 7.63
CA GLY A 34 4.66 -7.22 8.02
C GLY A 34 4.93 -7.34 9.51
N SER A 35 6.19 -7.12 9.89
CA SER A 35 6.63 -7.07 11.28
C SER A 35 6.29 -5.72 11.92
N VAL A 36 6.04 -5.76 13.22
CA VAL A 36 5.88 -4.59 14.11
C VAL A 36 6.92 -4.75 15.23
N PRO A 37 8.18 -4.34 14.99
CA PRO A 37 9.31 -4.62 15.87
C PRO A 37 9.13 -4.20 17.33
N SER A 38 8.46 -3.08 17.62
CA SER A 38 8.34 -2.55 18.98
C SER A 38 7.52 -3.44 19.93
N ILE A 39 6.67 -4.31 19.37
CA ILE A 39 5.85 -5.27 20.14
C ILE A 39 6.21 -6.73 19.85
N ASP A 40 7.27 -6.96 19.05
CA ASP A 40 7.73 -8.28 18.62
C ASP A 40 6.57 -9.14 18.08
N ASP A 41 5.89 -8.60 17.07
CA ASP A 41 4.74 -9.25 16.44
C ASP A 41 4.79 -9.11 14.93
N TYR A 42 4.09 -10.00 14.23
CA TYR A 42 3.72 -9.79 12.84
C TYR A 42 2.23 -9.60 12.76
N LYS A 43 1.82 -8.64 11.96
CA LYS A 43 0.41 -8.35 11.76
C LYS A 43 0.00 -8.59 10.33
N ILE A 44 -1.23 -9.06 10.17
CA ILE A 44 -1.93 -9.07 8.89
C ILE A 44 -3.09 -8.11 9.01
N VAL A 45 -3.14 -7.13 8.12
CA VAL A 45 -4.25 -6.19 8.02
C VAL A 45 -5.05 -6.53 6.77
N LEU A 46 -6.33 -6.80 6.93
CA LEU A 46 -7.25 -7.03 5.83
C LEU A 46 -8.35 -5.98 5.82
N VAL A 47 -8.64 -5.48 4.62
CA VAL A 47 -9.87 -4.75 4.36
C VAL A 47 -10.68 -5.52 3.34
N TYR A 48 -11.92 -5.85 3.69
CA TYR A 48 -12.81 -6.58 2.79
C TYR A 48 -14.23 -6.05 2.84
N ILE A 49 -14.98 -6.32 1.77
CA ILE A 49 -16.41 -6.08 1.67
C ILE A 49 -17.11 -7.41 1.88
N ALA A 50 -17.96 -7.47 2.88
CA ALA A 50 -18.86 -8.58 3.14
C ALA A 50 -20.19 -8.27 2.44
N TYR A 51 -20.54 -9.07 1.42
CA TYR A 51 -21.74 -8.82 0.61
C TYR A 51 -22.96 -9.46 1.27
N ASN A 52 -23.50 -8.77 2.25
CA ASN A 52 -24.86 -8.95 2.77
C ASN A 52 -25.69 -7.70 2.49
N TYR A 53 -26.96 -7.69 2.87
CA TYR A 53 -27.79 -6.48 2.83
C TYR A 53 -27.94 -5.92 4.26
N PRO A 54 -27.37 -4.74 4.57
CA PRO A 54 -26.51 -3.89 3.74
C PRO A 54 -25.07 -4.43 3.64
N SER A 55 -24.35 -4.03 2.59
CA SER A 55 -22.94 -4.42 2.39
C SER A 55 -22.06 -3.72 3.42
N GLU A 56 -21.27 -4.49 4.17
CA GLU A 56 -20.43 -3.94 5.23
C GLU A 56 -18.96 -3.98 4.82
N ARG A 57 -18.24 -2.90 5.08
CA ARG A 57 -16.78 -2.84 4.95
C ARG A 57 -16.18 -3.16 6.30
N ARG A 58 -15.22 -4.09 6.33
CA ARG A 58 -14.55 -4.47 7.56
C ARG A 58 -13.06 -4.28 7.45
N PHE A 59 -12.50 -3.74 8.52
CA PHE A 59 -11.08 -3.65 8.77
C PHE A 59 -10.75 -4.60 9.92
N VAL A 60 -9.94 -5.61 9.64
CA VAL A 60 -9.56 -6.63 10.62
C VAL A 60 -8.04 -6.75 10.69
N VAL A 61 -7.55 -7.02 11.90
CA VAL A 61 -6.13 -7.20 12.17
C VAL A 61 -5.93 -8.58 12.79
N TYR A 62 -4.99 -9.34 12.26
CA TYR A 62 -4.51 -10.57 12.87
C TYR A 62 -3.16 -10.31 13.50
N SER A 63 -3.02 -10.67 14.77
CA SER A 63 -1.72 -10.76 15.44
C SER A 63 -1.21 -12.19 15.34
N LEU A 64 0.01 -12.40 14.86
CA LEU A 64 0.63 -13.74 14.85
C LEU A 64 0.98 -14.19 16.27
N LYS A 65 1.35 -13.23 17.14
CA LYS A 65 1.63 -13.46 18.56
C LYS A 65 0.39 -13.96 19.30
N ASP A 66 -0.74 -13.25 19.17
CA ASP A 66 -1.99 -13.59 19.86
C ASP A 66 -2.82 -14.65 19.12
N ARG A 67 -2.53 -14.87 17.84
CA ARG A 67 -3.23 -15.79 16.93
C ARG A 67 -4.72 -15.55 16.79
N THR A 68 -5.13 -14.30 16.94
CA THR A 68 -6.53 -13.91 16.90
C THR A 68 -6.74 -12.80 15.88
N TRP A 69 -7.90 -12.86 15.22
CA TRP A 69 -8.43 -11.75 14.45
C TRP A 69 -9.15 -10.81 15.41
N ARG A 70 -8.88 -9.52 15.29
CA ARG A 70 -9.62 -8.45 15.94
C ARG A 70 -10.28 -7.60 14.85
N GLN A 71 -11.57 -7.38 14.99
CA GLN A 71 -12.28 -6.42 14.16
C GLN A 71 -12.07 -5.03 14.77
N MET A 72 -11.66 -4.08 13.93
CA MET A 72 -11.46 -2.71 14.37
C MET A 72 -12.78 -1.96 14.22
N HIS A 73 -13.34 -1.52 15.34
CA HIS A 73 -14.65 -0.88 15.42
C HIS A 73 -14.59 0.64 15.57
N ASP A 74 -13.39 1.23 15.66
CA ASP A 74 -13.24 2.65 15.95
C ASP A 74 -13.66 3.53 14.77
N THR A 75 -14.86 4.11 14.92
CA THR A 75 -15.25 5.53 14.82
C THR A 75 -14.69 6.44 13.72
N ILE A 76 -14.06 5.92 12.68
CA ILE A 76 -13.99 6.67 11.42
C ILE A 76 -15.12 6.10 10.59
N GLY A 77 -16.26 6.79 10.68
CA GLY A 77 -17.56 6.29 10.27
C GLY A 77 -17.64 5.78 8.83
N ASP A 78 -18.85 5.40 8.43
CA ASP A 78 -19.21 4.95 7.07
C ASP A 78 -18.66 5.83 5.91
N GLU A 79 -18.13 7.02 6.23
CA GLU A 79 -17.39 7.94 5.37
C GLU A 79 -15.98 7.50 4.94
N LEU A 80 -15.37 6.48 5.55
CA LEU A 80 -14.20 5.82 4.93
C LEU A 80 -14.65 4.95 3.76
N ILE A 81 -15.21 5.61 2.75
CA ILE A 81 -15.41 5.06 1.43
C ILE A 81 -14.04 4.99 0.76
N PHE A 82 -13.18 4.10 1.29
CA PHE A 82 -12.03 3.57 0.60
C PHE A 82 -12.41 3.33 -0.87
N GLY A 83 -11.79 4.09 -1.78
CA GLY A 83 -12.09 4.04 -3.20
C GLY A 83 -11.84 2.64 -3.79
N SER A 84 -12.09 2.49 -5.09
CA SER A 84 -11.79 1.25 -5.83
C SER A 84 -10.31 0.86 -5.78
N SER A 85 -9.41 1.83 -5.55
CA SER A 85 -7.97 1.64 -5.49
C SER A 85 -7.41 2.32 -4.24
N ILE A 86 -7.07 1.53 -3.22
CA ILE A 86 -6.43 2.04 -2.01
C ILE A 86 -4.97 1.63 -2.07
N ASN A 87 -4.07 2.61 -1.95
CA ASN A 87 -2.66 2.33 -1.75
C ASN A 87 -2.38 2.37 -0.24
N LEU A 88 -1.90 1.26 0.32
CA LEU A 88 -1.41 1.16 1.69
C LEU A 88 0.10 1.26 1.69
N VAL A 89 0.61 2.16 2.52
CA VAL A 89 2.04 2.44 2.63
C VAL A 89 2.49 2.24 4.06
N PHE A 90 3.56 1.49 4.26
CA PHE A 90 4.11 1.24 5.60
C PHE A 90 5.22 2.22 5.97
N LYS A 91 5.03 2.94 7.08
CA LYS A 91 6.01 3.87 7.65
C LYS A 91 5.88 3.93 9.17
N ASN A 92 7.00 3.86 9.89
CA ASN A 92 7.09 4.06 11.34
C ASN A 92 6.05 3.23 12.12
N GLU A 93 5.95 1.93 11.81
CA GLU A 93 4.99 1.01 12.45
C GLU A 93 3.53 1.45 12.30
N ALA A 94 3.23 2.22 11.26
CA ALA A 94 1.88 2.61 10.90
C ALA A 94 1.63 2.37 9.40
N LEU A 95 0.36 2.08 9.09
CA LEU A 95 -0.13 2.04 7.71
C LEU A 95 -0.76 3.37 7.36
N HIS A 96 -0.35 3.93 6.24
CA HIS A 96 -0.91 5.15 5.70
C HIS A 96 -1.66 4.86 4.40
N CYS A 97 -2.82 5.48 4.21
CA CYS A 97 -3.56 5.38 2.97
C CYS A 97 -4.36 6.64 2.67
N LEU A 98 -4.67 6.84 1.40
CA LEU A 98 -5.62 7.85 0.95
C LEU A 98 -7.03 7.27 1.07
N VAL A 99 -7.87 7.94 1.85
CA VAL A 99 -9.26 7.49 2.10
C VAL A 99 -10.30 8.32 1.37
N SER A 100 -9.96 9.56 1.05
CA SER A 100 -10.72 10.45 0.19
C SER A 100 -9.76 11.27 -0.68
N HIS A 101 -10.29 12.17 -1.51
CA HIS A 101 -9.46 13.12 -2.24
C HIS A 101 -8.68 14.07 -1.31
N GLU A 102 -9.11 14.29 -0.08
CA GLU A 102 -8.57 15.34 0.80
C GLU A 102 -8.14 14.79 2.15
N THR A 103 -7.98 13.48 2.27
CA THR A 103 -7.80 12.84 3.58
C THR A 103 -6.84 11.67 3.52
N ILE A 104 -5.84 11.69 4.41
CA ILE A 104 -4.96 10.58 4.71
C ILE A 104 -5.41 9.94 6.02
N CYS A 105 -5.53 8.62 6.03
CA CYS A 105 -5.70 7.84 7.24
C CYS A 105 -4.37 7.19 7.62
N LYS A 106 -4.02 7.27 8.90
CA LYS A 106 -2.92 6.57 9.54
C LYS A 106 -3.51 5.54 10.50
N PHE A 107 -3.13 4.29 10.35
CA PHE A 107 -3.43 3.22 11.30
C PHE A 107 -2.16 2.83 12.04
N ASP A 108 -2.10 3.16 13.33
CA ASP A 108 -0.99 2.79 14.22
C ASP A 108 -1.07 1.28 14.51
N LEU A 109 -0.07 0.50 14.06
CA LEU A 109 -0.09 -0.95 14.23
C LEU A 109 0.24 -1.38 15.67
N VAL A 110 0.85 -0.51 16.48
CA VAL A 110 1.19 -0.82 17.87
C VAL A 110 -0.04 -0.65 18.74
N ARG A 111 -0.68 0.51 18.64
CA ARG A 111 -1.86 0.90 19.42
C ARG A 111 -3.16 0.39 18.84
N GLU A 112 -3.14 -0.03 17.57
CA GLU A 112 -4.32 -0.40 16.78
C GLU A 112 -5.37 0.71 16.75
N THR A 113 -4.91 1.96 16.62
CA THR A 113 -5.78 3.15 16.58
C THR A 113 -5.67 3.86 15.23
N PHE A 114 -6.77 4.45 14.80
CA PHE A 114 -6.75 5.28 13.60
C PHE A 114 -6.61 6.77 13.92
N GLU A 115 -5.91 7.48 13.04
CA GLU A 115 -5.82 8.93 13.02
C GLU A 115 -6.08 9.42 11.59
N VAL A 116 -6.81 10.52 11.46
CA VAL A 116 -7.22 11.07 10.17
C VAL A 116 -6.68 12.48 10.02
N PHE A 117 -6.07 12.76 8.87
CA PHE A 117 -5.42 14.03 8.61
C PHE A 117 -5.90 14.63 7.29
N PRO A 118 -6.13 15.95 7.23
CA PRO A 118 -6.41 16.64 5.98
C PRO A 118 -5.18 16.61 5.08
N LEU A 119 -5.39 16.37 3.79
CA LEU A 119 -4.38 16.50 2.75
C LEU A 119 -4.40 17.93 2.19
N SER A 120 -3.66 18.82 2.84
CA SER A 120 -3.60 20.25 2.46
C SER A 120 -2.36 20.54 1.61
N ILE A 121 -2.46 20.29 0.30
CA ILE A 121 -1.40 20.64 -0.66
C ILE A 121 -1.65 22.07 -1.19
N PRO A 122 -0.70 23.01 -1.08
CA PRO A 122 -0.85 24.38 -1.57
C PRO A 122 -1.15 24.45 -3.08
N GLY A 123 -2.14 25.25 -3.47
CA GLY A 123 -2.49 25.49 -4.89
C GLY A 123 -3.22 24.33 -5.57
N PHE A 124 -3.61 23.29 -4.81
CA PHE A 124 -4.30 22.13 -5.33
C PHE A 124 -5.82 22.40 -5.49
N SER A 125 -6.39 22.14 -6.66
CA SER A 125 -7.83 22.29 -6.95
C SER A 125 -8.53 20.93 -7.07
N GLN A 126 -9.86 20.92 -6.83
CA GLN A 126 -10.71 19.72 -6.69
C GLN A 126 -11.04 19.00 -8.02
N GLY A 127 -10.06 18.83 -8.92
CA GLY A 127 -10.27 18.10 -10.18
C GLY A 127 -10.30 16.57 -10.03
N SER A 128 -10.73 15.88 -11.10
CA SER A 128 -10.64 14.41 -11.23
C SER A 128 -9.18 13.98 -11.41
N HIS A 129 -8.45 13.86 -10.30
CA HIS A 129 -7.05 13.44 -10.27
C HIS A 129 -6.93 12.03 -9.72
N SER A 130 -6.14 11.18 -10.39
CA SER A 130 -5.64 9.96 -9.76
C SER A 130 -4.57 10.35 -8.74
N LYS A 131 -4.63 9.76 -7.56
CA LYS A 131 -3.69 10.01 -6.46
C LYS A 131 -3.06 8.71 -6.00
N MET A 132 -1.80 8.78 -5.66
CA MET A 132 -1.06 7.67 -5.07
C MET A 132 -0.27 8.18 -3.87
N LEU A 133 -0.28 7.38 -2.80
CA LEU A 133 0.59 7.55 -1.65
C LEU A 133 1.79 6.62 -1.79
N GLY A 134 2.95 7.03 -1.31
CA GLY A 134 4.11 6.15 -1.19
C GLY A 134 5.14 6.68 -0.22
N VAL A 135 6.22 5.92 -0.06
CA VAL A 135 7.38 6.30 0.75
C VAL A 135 8.60 6.41 -0.16
N LEU A 136 9.40 7.45 0.04
CA LEU A 136 10.56 7.76 -0.78
C LEU A 136 11.79 8.01 0.10
N GLY A 137 12.94 7.52 -0.36
CA GLY A 137 14.25 7.83 0.21
C GLY A 137 14.58 7.10 1.52
N GLU A 138 15.78 7.36 2.02
CA GLU A 138 16.31 6.74 3.24
C GLU A 138 15.59 7.20 4.51
N ASP A 139 15.14 8.46 4.51
CA ASP A 139 14.34 9.05 5.58
C ASP A 139 12.89 8.51 5.59
N ARG A 140 12.55 7.63 4.63
CA ARG A 140 11.22 7.07 4.41
C ARG A 140 10.15 8.16 4.41
N SER A 141 10.45 9.29 3.78
CA SER A 141 9.52 10.41 3.71
C SER A 141 8.27 10.04 2.93
N LEU A 142 7.11 10.46 3.45
CA LEU A 142 5.83 10.17 2.83
C LEU A 142 5.65 11.10 1.63
N TYR A 143 5.27 10.57 0.47
CA TYR A 143 4.94 11.39 -0.69
C TYR A 143 3.52 11.11 -1.18
N VAL A 144 2.91 12.14 -1.75
CA VAL A 144 1.69 12.04 -2.54
C VAL A 144 2.05 12.41 -3.97
N MET A 145 1.66 11.56 -4.89
CA MET A 145 1.66 11.87 -6.31
C MET A 145 0.25 12.11 -6.79
N PHE A 146 0.10 13.05 -7.71
CA PHE A 146 -1.12 13.20 -8.48
C PHE A 146 -0.84 13.31 -9.97
N SER A 147 -1.77 12.77 -10.77
CA SER A 147 -1.82 12.96 -12.21
C SER A 147 -3.04 13.77 -12.57
N GLN A 148 -2.86 14.83 -13.35
CA GLN A 148 -3.95 15.60 -13.95
C GLN A 148 -4.18 15.17 -15.39
N SER A 149 -5.37 14.65 -15.69
CA SER A 149 -5.82 14.42 -17.06
C SER A 149 -6.29 15.74 -17.66
N SER A 150 -5.37 16.52 -18.22
CA SER A 150 -5.66 17.67 -19.08
C SER A 150 -4.91 17.53 -20.41
N VAL A 151 -5.00 18.53 -21.29
CA VAL A 151 -4.27 18.55 -22.58
C VAL A 151 -2.77 18.28 -22.38
N ASN A 152 -2.22 18.69 -21.23
CA ASN A 152 -0.88 18.32 -20.79
C ASN A 152 -1.01 17.46 -19.53
N TRP A 153 -0.64 16.18 -19.61
CA TRP A 153 -0.61 15.33 -18.43
C TRP A 153 0.48 15.81 -17.49
N LEU A 154 0.06 16.33 -16.34
CA LEU A 154 0.96 16.95 -15.40
C LEU A 154 1.01 16.07 -14.16
N TRP A 155 2.23 15.63 -13.83
CA TRP A 155 2.46 14.79 -12.67
C TRP A 155 3.24 15.62 -11.67
N GLU A 156 2.71 15.72 -10.46
CA GLU A 156 3.43 16.34 -9.38
C GLU A 156 3.62 15.37 -8.24
N VAL A 157 4.81 15.44 -7.65
CA VAL A 157 5.18 14.65 -6.49
C VAL A 157 5.44 15.62 -5.36
N TRP A 158 4.69 15.44 -4.28
CA TRP A 158 4.77 16.25 -3.08
C TRP A 158 5.26 15.38 -1.93
N LEU A 159 6.32 15.82 -1.28
CA LEU A 159 6.91 15.15 -0.12
C LEU A 159 6.47 15.85 1.15
N GLN A 160 6.11 15.07 2.16
CA GLN A 160 5.92 15.55 3.51
C GLN A 160 7.29 16.01 4.05
N LYS A 161 7.41 17.31 4.31
CA LYS A 161 8.68 17.93 4.72
C LYS A 161 9.06 17.59 6.16
N GLU A 162 8.07 17.50 7.05
CA GLU A 162 8.27 17.27 8.47
C GLU A 162 7.37 16.15 8.97
N HIS A 163 7.93 15.25 9.77
CA HIS A 163 7.20 14.10 10.29
C HIS A 163 5.98 14.55 11.11
N ASN A 164 4.80 13.97 10.82
CA ASN A 164 3.51 14.26 11.46
C ASN A 164 3.03 15.72 11.38
N LYS A 165 3.66 16.57 10.56
CA LYS A 165 3.12 17.89 10.18
C LYS A 165 2.44 17.77 8.82
N TRP A 166 1.14 17.52 8.86
CA TRP A 166 0.31 17.19 7.69
C TRP A 166 -0.05 18.40 6.80
N ASP A 167 0.30 19.59 7.26
CA ASP A 167 0.24 20.87 6.54
C ASP A 167 1.57 21.21 5.83
N SER A 168 2.63 20.44 6.07
CA SER A 168 3.98 20.74 5.59
C SER A 168 4.35 19.86 4.39
N TRP A 169 3.83 20.22 3.22
CA TRP A 169 4.16 19.57 1.94
C TRP A 169 5.08 20.44 1.11
N ARG A 170 6.14 19.84 0.55
CA ARG A 170 6.99 20.47 -0.45
C ARG A 170 6.89 19.73 -1.76
N ARG A 171 6.78 20.47 -2.87
CA ARG A 171 6.84 19.88 -4.20
C ARG A 171 8.29 19.44 -4.47
N LEU A 172 8.47 18.16 -4.81
CA LEU A 172 9.76 17.60 -5.23
C LEU A 172 9.95 17.75 -6.73
N TYR A 173 8.98 17.25 -7.47
CA TYR A 173 9.01 17.21 -8.92
C TYR A 173 7.70 17.78 -9.45
N ASN A 174 7.82 18.64 -10.45
CA ASN A 174 6.74 18.95 -11.37
C ASN A 174 7.24 18.49 -12.73
N THR A 175 6.82 17.31 -13.15
CA THR A 175 7.07 16.88 -14.51
C THR A 175 5.92 17.41 -15.35
N SER A 176 6.06 18.64 -15.84
CA SER A 176 5.73 18.88 -17.25
C SER A 176 6.85 18.24 -18.06
N MET A 177 7.05 16.93 -17.91
CA MET A 177 7.96 16.28 -18.83
C MET A 177 7.31 16.52 -20.19
N GLU A 178 8.06 17.10 -21.12
CA GLU A 178 7.76 17.02 -22.56
C GLU A 178 7.92 15.56 -22.99
N LEU A 179 7.21 14.66 -22.30
CA LEU A 179 7.06 13.30 -22.76
C LEU A 179 6.36 13.42 -24.09
N SER A 180 6.85 12.64 -25.06
CA SER A 180 6.18 12.55 -26.34
C SER A 180 4.68 12.31 -26.11
N GLU A 181 3.85 12.86 -27.00
CA GLU A 181 2.39 12.60 -26.98
C GLU A 181 2.08 11.10 -26.86
N GLU A 182 2.98 10.26 -27.38
CA GLU A 182 2.99 8.80 -27.24
C GLU A 182 3.01 8.33 -25.77
N PHE A 183 3.92 8.83 -24.92
CA PHE A 183 3.98 8.45 -23.51
C PHE A 183 2.68 8.82 -22.78
N VAL A 184 2.14 9.99 -23.10
CA VAL A 184 0.90 10.50 -22.51
C VAL A 184 -0.30 9.63 -22.90
N LEU A 185 -0.35 9.19 -24.16
CA LEU A 185 -1.43 8.35 -24.67
C LEU A 185 -1.37 6.90 -24.14
N TYR A 186 -0.16 6.39 -23.88
CA TYR A 186 0.08 4.98 -23.59
C TYR A 186 0.47 4.67 -22.14
N CYS A 187 0.70 5.69 -21.30
CA CYS A 187 0.88 5.49 -19.87
C CYS A 187 -0.41 4.97 -19.24
N SER A 188 -0.36 3.70 -18.80
CA SER A 188 -1.52 3.02 -18.25
C SER A 188 -1.59 3.10 -16.74
N LYS A 189 -0.43 3.12 -16.05
CA LYS A 189 -0.40 3.09 -14.57
C LYS A 189 0.92 3.59 -14.01
N PHE A 190 0.84 4.50 -13.03
CA PHE A 190 1.97 4.76 -12.14
C PHE A 190 2.09 3.68 -11.08
N LEU A 191 3.31 3.20 -10.82
CA LEU A 191 3.54 2.08 -9.90
C LEU A 191 4.16 2.49 -8.57
N GLY A 192 5.01 3.51 -8.55
CA GLY A 192 5.74 3.94 -7.35
C GLY A 192 7.14 4.46 -7.65
N PHE A 193 7.92 4.66 -6.60
CA PHE A 193 9.35 4.93 -6.69
C PHE A 193 10.14 3.73 -6.17
N THR A 194 11.34 3.53 -6.70
CA THR A 194 12.35 2.73 -6.02
C THR A 194 12.89 3.50 -4.81
N TYR A 195 13.58 2.79 -3.92
CA TYR A 195 14.28 3.41 -2.79
C TYR A 195 15.24 4.52 -3.23
N GLY A 196 15.91 4.35 -4.37
CA GLY A 196 16.82 5.33 -4.96
C GLY A 196 16.15 6.49 -5.70
N GLY A 197 14.82 6.60 -5.66
CA GLY A 197 14.07 7.69 -6.30
C GLY A 197 13.87 7.53 -7.81
N ILE A 198 14.05 6.32 -8.34
CA ILE A 198 13.69 6.01 -9.72
C ILE A 198 12.18 5.80 -9.81
N LEU A 199 11.54 6.55 -10.70
CA LEU A 199 10.10 6.50 -10.98
C LEU A 199 9.77 5.24 -11.78
N CYS A 200 8.83 4.43 -11.29
CA CYS A 200 8.35 3.22 -11.94
C CYS A 200 6.99 3.48 -12.60
N VAL A 201 6.91 3.33 -13.92
CA VAL A 201 5.69 3.55 -14.70
C VAL A 201 5.41 2.36 -15.59
N GLN A 202 4.16 1.92 -15.66
CA GLN A 202 3.70 0.98 -16.67
C GLN A 202 3.20 1.74 -17.89
N LEU A 203 3.81 1.48 -19.04
CA LEU A 203 3.37 1.93 -20.35
C LEU A 203 2.99 0.72 -21.18
N MET A 204 1.70 0.60 -21.51
CA MET A 204 1.14 -0.61 -22.11
C MET A 204 1.57 -1.89 -21.34
N ASN A 205 2.47 -2.70 -21.92
CA ASN A 205 3.00 -3.95 -21.36
C ASN A 205 4.48 -3.84 -20.95
N GLU A 206 5.01 -2.62 -20.88
CA GLU A 206 6.40 -2.35 -20.54
C GLU A 206 6.50 -1.64 -19.19
N LEU A 207 7.56 -1.95 -18.45
CA LEU A 207 7.92 -1.24 -17.24
C LEU A 207 9.04 -0.25 -17.56
N TRP A 208 8.75 1.02 -17.33
CA TRP A 208 9.68 2.12 -17.50
C TRP A 208 10.22 2.53 -16.14
N LEU A 209 11.54 2.60 -16.06
CA LEU A 209 12.30 3.07 -14.92
C LEU A 209 12.91 4.41 -15.31
N ILE A 210 12.43 5.50 -14.71
CA ILE A 210 12.78 6.87 -15.10
C ILE A 210 13.53 7.50 -13.94
N ASP A 211 14.70 8.07 -14.20
CA ASP A 211 15.40 8.95 -13.26
C ASP A 211 14.95 10.40 -13.51
N PRO A 212 14.06 10.96 -12.65
CA PRO A 212 13.54 12.31 -12.84
C PRO A 212 14.53 13.39 -12.40
N THR A 213 15.71 13.02 -11.87
CA THR A 213 16.71 13.99 -11.38
C THR A 213 17.66 14.47 -12.47
N LEU A 214 17.67 13.80 -13.63
CA LEU A 214 18.50 14.13 -14.78
C LEU A 214 17.73 15.01 -15.78
N ASP A 215 18.46 15.84 -16.52
CA ASP A 215 17.91 16.68 -17.59
C ASP A 215 18.70 16.45 -18.91
N PRO A 216 18.11 15.77 -19.92
CA PRO A 216 16.79 15.15 -19.90
C PRO A 216 16.74 13.90 -19.00
N PRO A 217 15.57 13.48 -18.52
CA PRO A 217 15.41 12.28 -17.71
C PRO A 217 15.95 11.03 -18.41
N LEU A 218 16.81 10.27 -17.73
CA LEU A 218 17.27 8.97 -18.21
C LEU A 218 16.18 7.93 -17.95
N TYR A 219 15.95 7.02 -18.88
CA TYR A 219 15.03 5.92 -18.67
C TYR A 219 15.57 4.59 -19.17
N ALA A 220 15.17 3.52 -18.49
CA ALA A 220 15.36 2.14 -18.91
C ALA A 220 13.99 1.46 -19.10
N VAL A 221 13.88 0.62 -20.11
CA VAL A 221 12.65 -0.09 -20.43
C VAL A 221 12.86 -1.58 -20.21
N VAL A 222 12.09 -2.15 -19.29
CA VAL A 222 12.04 -3.59 -19.05
C VAL A 222 10.92 -4.17 -19.90
N LYS A 223 11.30 -4.88 -20.96
CA LYS A 223 10.37 -5.60 -21.84
C LYS A 223 10.23 -7.04 -21.37
N ASN A 224 9.01 -7.48 -21.13
CA ASN A 224 8.74 -8.88 -20.83
C ASN A 224 8.41 -9.64 -22.12
N PRO A 225 9.22 -10.61 -22.57
CA PRO A 225 8.96 -11.38 -23.78
C PRO A 225 7.69 -12.25 -23.70
N SER A 226 7.17 -12.47 -22.49
CA SER A 226 5.97 -13.27 -22.22
C SER A 226 4.67 -12.45 -22.20
N TYR A 227 4.70 -11.18 -22.60
CA TYR A 227 3.53 -10.28 -22.59
C TYR A 227 2.85 -10.14 -21.21
N ALA A 228 3.64 -10.01 -20.14
CA ALA A 228 3.07 -9.67 -18.84
C ALA A 228 2.24 -8.38 -18.94
N LYS A 229 0.96 -8.45 -18.54
CA LYS A 229 -0.01 -7.34 -18.71
C LYS A 229 -0.13 -6.43 -17.49
N VAL A 230 0.44 -6.85 -16.35
CA VAL A 230 0.23 -6.16 -15.07
C VAL A 230 1.54 -6.12 -14.31
N PHE A 231 1.94 -4.90 -13.92
CA PHE A 231 2.98 -4.67 -12.93
C PHE A 231 2.36 -4.17 -11.62
N GLU A 232 2.89 -4.67 -10.51
CA GLU A 232 2.51 -4.28 -9.16
C GLU A 232 3.77 -4.03 -8.33
N VAL A 233 3.70 -3.04 -7.44
CA VAL A 233 4.74 -2.70 -6.49
C VAL A 233 4.21 -3.02 -5.11
N PHE A 234 5.03 -3.69 -4.32
CA PHE A 234 4.73 -4.06 -2.95
C PHE A 234 5.80 -3.47 -2.04
N ASP A 235 5.37 -2.88 -0.92
CA ASP A 235 6.27 -2.54 0.16
C ASP A 235 6.80 -3.83 0.81
N TYR A 236 8.09 -3.87 1.06
CA TYR A 236 8.75 -4.96 1.78
C TYR A 236 9.43 -4.40 3.03
N VAL A 237 9.24 -5.09 4.14
CA VAL A 237 9.95 -4.84 5.40
C VAL A 237 10.80 -6.07 5.66
N GLU A 238 12.11 -5.89 5.64
CA GLU A 238 13.04 -6.94 6.04
C GLU A 238 12.79 -7.34 7.49
N SER A 239 12.75 -8.65 7.72
CA SER A 239 12.82 -9.19 9.07
C SER A 239 13.75 -10.39 9.10
N LEU A 240 14.64 -10.40 10.10
CA LEU A 240 15.56 -11.51 10.35
C LEU A 240 14.88 -12.68 11.06
N ILE A 241 13.63 -12.52 11.48
CA ILE A 241 12.86 -13.54 12.19
C ILE A 241 11.92 -14.21 11.19
N SER A 242 11.84 -15.54 11.22
CA SER A 242 10.83 -16.24 10.44
C SER A 242 9.47 -15.95 11.06
N PRO A 243 8.45 -15.50 10.30
CA PRO A 243 7.13 -15.30 10.87
C PRO A 243 6.52 -16.64 11.32
N VAL A 244 7.05 -17.77 10.82
CA VAL A 244 6.66 -19.12 11.23
C VAL A 244 7.30 -19.51 12.57
N SER A 245 8.45 -18.95 12.97
CA SER A 245 9.10 -19.31 14.25
C SER A 245 8.41 -18.74 15.49
N ILE A 246 7.63 -17.67 15.33
CA ILE A 246 6.80 -17.08 16.42
C ILE A 246 5.63 -18.00 16.78
N LEU A 247 5.37 -19.00 15.94
CA LEU A 247 4.30 -19.95 16.12
C LEU A 247 4.88 -21.21 16.76
N PRO A 248 4.30 -21.71 17.86
CA PRO A 248 4.79 -22.90 18.54
C PRO A 248 4.68 -24.07 17.58
N GLN A 249 5.72 -24.89 17.59
CA GLN A 249 5.70 -26.15 16.86
C GLN A 249 4.57 -27.01 17.43
N VAL A 250 3.69 -27.47 16.55
CA VAL A 250 2.77 -28.54 16.90
C VAL A 250 3.64 -29.77 17.08
N ASN A 251 3.94 -30.12 18.33
CA ASN A 251 4.52 -31.41 18.65
C ASN A 251 3.55 -32.47 18.14
N GLN A 252 3.84 -33.07 16.99
CA GLN A 252 3.28 -34.37 16.64
C GLN A 252 3.86 -35.35 17.65
N SER A 253 3.13 -35.59 18.74
CA SER A 253 3.41 -36.74 19.58
C SER A 253 3.18 -37.98 18.72
N CYS A 254 4.28 -38.66 18.37
CA CYS A 254 4.24 -40.03 17.90
C CYS A 254 3.42 -40.84 18.90
N LYS A 255 2.21 -41.26 18.50
CA LYS A 255 1.57 -42.42 19.11
C LYS A 255 2.16 -43.65 18.44
N SER A 256 3.15 -44.24 19.09
CA SER A 256 3.51 -45.63 18.92
C SER A 256 2.59 -46.46 19.82
N GLU A 257 1.62 -47.15 19.21
CA GLU A 257 1.10 -48.45 19.66
C GLU A 257 0.76 -49.29 18.42
#